data_AF-A0A7W9AHU2-F1
#
_entry.id   AF-A0A7W9AHU2-F1
#
_cell.length_a   1.000
_cell.length_b   1.000
_cell.length_c   1.000
_cell.angle_alpha   90.00
_cell.angle_beta   90.00
_cell.angle_gamma   90.00
#
_symmetry.space_group_name_H-M   'P 1'
#
loop_
_entity.id
_entity.type
_entity.pdbx_description
1 polymer ?
#
loop_
_entity_poly.entity_id
_entity_poly.type
_entity_poly.pdbx_seq_one_letter_code
_entity_poly.pdbx_strand_id
1 'polypeptide(L)'
;METPIYPPAAAYEAPVVRPYVLSADGCSVAELMANPAAWAVMLKYMPSIGFITQIPETKKLLDNMTVVDFAVFGPPVDPKTLATINAELAQIPSTGAAR
;
A
#
# COMPACT_ATOMS: atom_id res chain seq x y z
N MET A 1 25.71 -36.40 35.96
CA MET A 1 24.93 -35.87 34.83
C MET A 1 24.57 -34.44 35.19
N GLU A 2 25.21 -33.46 34.56
CA GLU A 2 24.93 -32.04 34.80
C GLU A 2 23.72 -31.62 33.94
N THR A 3 22.70 -31.08 34.58
CA THR A 3 21.48 -30.61 33.90
C THR A 3 21.79 -29.32 33.15
N PRO A 4 21.45 -29.19 31.86
CA PRO A 4 21.62 -27.94 31.12
C PRO A 4 20.81 -26.82 31.77
N ILE A 5 21.47 -25.72 32.12
CA ILE A 5 20.82 -24.51 32.64
C ILE A 5 20.45 -23.65 31.43
N TYR A 6 19.15 -23.49 31.19
CA TYR A 6 18.65 -22.58 30.16
C TYR A 6 18.53 -21.17 30.74
N PRO A 7 18.97 -20.13 30.00
CA PRO A 7 18.70 -18.76 30.41
C PRO A 7 17.18 -18.53 30.48
N PRO A 8 16.72 -17.65 31.39
CA PRO A 8 15.31 -17.29 31.47
C PRO A 8 14.84 -16.78 30.10
N ALA A 9 13.66 -17.23 29.66
CA ALA A 9 13.06 -16.80 28.41
C ALA A 9 13.02 -15.27 28.36
N ALA A 10 13.58 -14.68 27.31
CA ALA A 10 13.50 -13.25 27.08
C ALA A 10 12.02 -12.82 27.14
N ALA A 11 11.74 -11.73 27.86
CA ALA A 11 10.39 -11.21 27.96
C ALA A 11 9.84 -10.92 26.55
N TYR A 12 8.63 -11.39 26.27
CA TYR A 12 7.96 -11.13 25.00
C TYR A 12 7.70 -9.63 24.84
N GLU A 13 8.35 -8.99 23.87
CA GLU A 13 7.99 -7.63 23.44
C GLU A 13 6.79 -7.71 22.49
N ALA A 14 5.68 -7.09 22.90
CA ALA A 14 4.52 -6.96 22.03
C ALA A 14 4.86 -6.02 20.86
N PRO A 15 4.46 -6.37 19.61
CA PRO A 15 4.72 -5.51 18.45
C PRO A 15 3.98 -4.17 18.60
N VAL A 16 4.70 -3.08 18.32
CA VAL A 16 4.13 -1.73 18.34
C VAL A 16 3.27 -1.51 17.09
N VAL A 17 1.99 -1.18 17.27
CA VAL A 17 1.08 -0.83 16.18
C VAL A 17 1.47 0.52 15.59
N ARG A 18 1.85 0.56 14.32
CA ARG A 18 2.12 1.82 13.60
C ARG A 18 0.83 2.46 13.10
N PRO A 19 0.74 3.80 13.06
CA PRO A 19 -0.36 4.50 12.41
C PRO A 19 -0.46 4.10 10.94
N TYR A 20 -1.69 3.86 10.47
CA TYR A 20 -1.94 3.56 9.06
C TYR A 20 -1.81 4.82 8.20
N VAL A 21 -0.93 4.76 7.20
CA VAL A 21 -0.67 5.84 6.25
C VAL A 21 -0.92 5.34 4.84
N LEU A 22 -1.71 6.09 4.07
CA LEU A 22 -1.94 5.79 2.67
C LEU A 22 -0.63 5.89 1.89
N SER A 23 -0.27 4.82 1.18
CA SER A 23 0.98 4.72 0.43
C SER A 23 0.82 3.80 -0.78
N ALA A 24 1.64 4.02 -1.80
CA ALA A 24 1.67 3.26 -3.04
C ALA A 24 2.14 1.80 -2.86
N ASP A 25 2.92 1.54 -1.81
CA ASP A 25 3.46 0.22 -1.45
C ASP A 25 2.65 -0.48 -0.36
N GLY A 26 2.01 0.28 0.55
CA GLY A 26 1.25 -0.27 1.68
C GLY A 26 -0.24 -0.46 1.43
N CYS A 27 -0.80 0.18 0.39
CA CYS A 27 -2.23 0.10 0.07
C CYS A 27 -2.47 -0.62 -1.25
N SER A 28 -3.53 -1.43 -1.30
CA SER A 28 -3.97 -1.99 -2.58
C SER A 28 -4.67 -0.93 -3.44
N VAL A 29 -4.73 -1.16 -4.76
CA VAL A 29 -5.46 -0.26 -5.66
C VAL A 29 -6.93 -0.16 -5.26
N ALA A 30 -7.55 -1.24 -4.76
CA ALA A 30 -8.92 -1.20 -4.26
C ALA A 30 -9.08 -0.23 -3.06
N GLU A 31 -8.13 -0.22 -2.13
CA GLU A 31 -8.14 0.69 -0.98
C GLU A 31 -7.99 2.14 -1.41
N LEU A 32 -7.12 2.40 -2.40
CA LEU A 32 -6.95 3.73 -2.99
C LEU A 32 -8.19 4.17 -3.78
N MET A 33 -8.86 3.26 -4.49
CA MET A 33 -10.12 3.52 -5.19
C MET A 33 -11.28 3.83 -4.24
N ALA A 34 -11.29 3.22 -3.05
CA ALA A 34 -12.31 3.46 -2.04
C ALA A 34 -12.24 4.87 -1.44
N ASN A 35 -11.09 5.54 -1.52
CA ASN A 35 -10.92 6.93 -1.10
C ASN A 35 -10.87 7.87 -2.31
N PRO A 36 -11.90 8.70 -2.55
CA PRO A 36 -11.96 9.57 -3.73
C PRO A 36 -10.77 10.53 -3.88
N ALA A 37 -10.21 11.01 -2.76
CA ALA A 37 -9.05 11.89 -2.78
C ALA A 37 -7.78 11.13 -3.19
N ALA A 38 -7.58 9.92 -2.64
CA ALA A 38 -6.44 9.08 -3.00
C ALA A 38 -6.53 8.63 -4.48
N TRP A 39 -7.73 8.30 -4.94
CA TRP A 39 -7.97 7.96 -6.33
C TRP A 39 -7.71 9.11 -7.29
N ALA A 40 -8.06 10.35 -6.91
CA ALA A 40 -7.74 11.52 -7.71
C ALA A 40 -6.22 11.73 -7.88
N VAL A 41 -5.43 11.53 -6.81
CA VAL A 41 -3.96 11.56 -6.88
C VAL A 41 -3.45 10.47 -7.82
N MET A 42 -3.98 9.26 -7.70
CA MET A 42 -3.62 8.15 -8.59
C MET A 42 -3.89 8.45 -10.06
N LEU A 43 -5.09 8.95 -10.39
CA LEU A 43 -5.45 9.29 -11.77
C LEU A 43 -4.65 10.47 -12.35
N LYS A 44 -4.21 11.40 -11.50
CA LYS A 44 -3.36 12.54 -11.89
C LYS A 44 -1.99 12.08 -12.40
N TYR A 45 -1.37 11.11 -11.72
CA TYR A 45 -0.03 10.63 -12.05
C TYR A 45 -0.01 9.38 -12.94
N MET A 46 -1.09 8.60 -12.90
CA MET A 46 -1.20 7.32 -13.61
C MET A 46 -2.56 7.19 -14.30
N PRO A 47 -2.89 8.03 -15.30
CA PRO A 47 -4.20 8.04 -15.93
C PRO A 47 -4.56 6.69 -16.60
N SER A 48 -3.54 5.92 -17.03
CA SER A 48 -3.70 4.58 -17.60
C SER A 48 -4.41 3.60 -16.64
N ILE A 49 -4.20 3.75 -15.32
CA ILE A 49 -4.85 2.88 -14.33
C ILE A 49 -6.38 3.08 -14.33
N GLY A 50 -6.84 4.30 -14.63
CA GLY A 50 -8.25 4.62 -14.76
C GLY A 50 -8.91 3.89 -15.93
N PHE A 51 -8.22 3.74 -17.06
CA PHE A 51 -8.73 3.00 -18.21
C PHE A 51 -8.72 1.48 -17.95
N ILE A 52 -7.67 0.96 -17.32
CA ILE A 52 -7.51 -0.49 -17.08
C ILE A 52 -8.54 -1.01 -16.06
N THR A 53 -8.92 -0.17 -15.09
CA THR A 53 -9.95 -0.51 -14.09
C THR A 53 -11.38 -0.54 -14.66
N GLN A 54 -11.61 -0.03 -15.88
CA GLN A 54 -12.91 -0.16 -16.56
C GLN A 54 -13.12 -1.55 -17.17
N ILE A 55 -12.04 -2.30 -17.41
CA ILE A 55 -12.12 -3.67 -17.90
C ILE A 55 -12.34 -4.61 -16.69
N PRO A 56 -13.45 -5.36 -16.62
CA PRO A 56 -13.83 -6.11 -15.41
C PRO A 56 -12.81 -7.17 -14.98
N GLU A 57 -12.11 -7.78 -15.93
CA GLU A 57 -11.13 -8.84 -15.68
C GLU A 57 -9.85 -8.30 -15.05
N THR A 58 -9.33 -7.19 -15.57
CA THR A 58 -8.15 -6.51 -15.00
C THR A 58 -8.47 -5.82 -13.69
N LYS A 59 -9.70 -5.32 -13.49
CA LYS A 59 -10.10 -4.74 -12.20
C LYS A 59 -9.90 -5.73 -11.04
N LYS A 60 -10.39 -6.96 -11.19
CA LYS A 60 -10.23 -8.02 -10.16
C LYS A 60 -8.76 -8.32 -9.84
N LEU A 61 -7.91 -8.25 -10.85
CA LEU A 61 -6.49 -8.47 -10.72
C LEU A 61 -5.81 -7.28 -9.99
N LEU A 62 -6.23 -6.05 -10.28
CA LEU A 62 -5.70 -4.83 -9.66
C LEU A 62 -6.14 -4.65 -8.21
N ASP A 63 -7.34 -5.10 -7.84
CA ASP A 63 -7.91 -4.90 -6.50
C ASP A 63 -6.99 -5.40 -5.36
N ASN A 64 -6.20 -6.44 -5.63
CA ASN A 64 -5.24 -7.03 -4.68
C ASN A 64 -3.79 -6.62 -4.90
N MET A 65 -3.49 -5.85 -5.96
CA MET A 65 -2.13 -5.37 -6.24
C MET A 65 -1.90 -4.01 -5.60
N THR A 66 -0.63 -3.76 -5.27
CA THR A 66 -0.18 -2.40 -4.91
C THR A 66 0.11 -1.59 -6.17
N VAL A 67 0.26 -0.28 -6.00
CA VAL A 67 0.64 0.61 -7.11
C VAL A 67 2.06 0.31 -7.57
N VAL A 68 2.93 -0.09 -6.64
CA VAL A 68 4.30 -0.52 -6.96
C VAL A 68 4.29 -1.79 -7.80
N ASP A 69 3.49 -2.80 -7.45
CA ASP A 69 3.36 -4.02 -8.26
C ASP A 69 2.85 -3.68 -9.67
N PHE A 70 1.85 -2.81 -9.76
CA PHE A 70 1.35 -2.36 -11.04
C PHE A 70 2.41 -1.60 -11.86
N ALA A 71 3.29 -0.82 -11.22
CA ALA A 71 4.41 -0.16 -11.89
C ALA A 71 5.48 -1.13 -12.41
N VAL A 72 5.59 -2.33 -11.82
CA VAL A 72 6.50 -3.40 -12.26
C VAL A 72 5.92 -4.18 -13.44
N PHE A 73 4.63 -4.51 -13.39
CA PHE A 73 3.96 -5.32 -14.42
C PHE A 73 3.33 -4.51 -15.57
N GLY A 74 3.12 -3.21 -15.35
CA GLY A 74 2.51 -2.27 -16.28
C GLY A 74 3.51 -1.35 -16.97
N PRO A 75 3.07 -0.16 -17.43
CA PRO A 75 3.96 0.85 -17.95
C PRO A 75 4.93 1.31 -16.85
N PRO A 76 6.24 1.42 -17.13
CA PRO A 76 7.22 1.81 -16.12
C PRO A 76 6.87 3.19 -15.58
N VAL A 77 6.69 3.27 -14.25
CA VAL A 77 6.51 4.54 -13.53
C VAL A 77 7.86 5.00 -13.03
N ASP A 78 8.23 6.24 -13.32
CA ASP A 78 9.47 6.81 -12.82
C ASP A 78 9.48 6.82 -11.27
N PRO A 79 10.58 6.43 -10.61
CA PRO A 79 10.65 6.43 -9.14
C PRO A 79 10.34 7.79 -8.50
N LYS A 80 10.60 8.91 -9.18
CA LYS A 80 10.23 10.25 -8.67
C LYS A 80 8.71 10.46 -8.67
N THR A 81 8.00 9.89 -9.64
CA THR A 81 6.55 9.93 -9.68
C THR A 81 5.96 9.13 -8.51
N LEU A 82 6.50 7.94 -8.21
CA LEU A 82 6.09 7.16 -7.04
C LEU A 82 6.33 7.91 -5.72
N ALA A 83 7.49 8.56 -5.57
CA ALA A 83 7.78 9.39 -4.40
C ALA A 83 6.80 10.57 -4.25
N THR A 84 6.45 11.21 -5.37
CA THR A 84 5.46 12.31 -5.39
C THR A 84 4.06 11.81 -5.03
N ILE A 85 3.64 10.65 -5.57
CA ILE A 85 2.38 10.01 -5.21
C ILE A 85 2.34 9.74 -3.70
N ASN A 86 3.40 9.14 -3.14
CA ASN A 86 3.47 8.87 -1.70
C ASN A 86 3.42 10.14 -0.85
N ALA A 87 4.08 11.23 -1.28
CA ALA A 87 4.02 12.50 -0.59
C ALA A 87 2.63 13.11 -0.61
N GLU A 88 1.90 13.03 -1.73
CA GLU A 88 0.51 13.50 -1.82
C GLU A 88 -0.47 12.61 -1.05
N LEU A 89 -0.31 11.29 -1.10
CA LEU A 89 -1.13 10.34 -0.34
C LEU A 89 -0.97 10.52 1.17
N ALA A 90 0.24 10.80 1.65
CA ALA A 90 0.51 11.04 3.07
C ALA A 90 -0.17 12.31 3.62
N GLN A 91 -0.57 13.25 2.77
CA GLN A 91 -1.32 14.44 3.16
C GLN A 91 -2.82 14.21 3.27
N ILE A 92 -3.33 13.10 2.71
CA ILE A 92 -4.74 12.76 2.77
C ILE A 92 -5.03 12.19 4.16
N PRO A 93 -5.96 12.77 4.93
CA PRO A 93 -6.32 12.21 6.22
C PRO A 93 -6.84 10.78 5.99
N SER A 94 -6.19 9.82 6.66
CA SER A 94 -6.61 8.40 6.68
C SER A 94 -7.98 8.31 7.35
N THR A 95 -9.05 8.59 6.62
CA THR A 95 -10.42 8.41 7.11
C THR A 95 -10.68 6.90 7.21
N GLY A 96 -10.39 6.34 8.38
CA GLY A 96 -11.15 5.23 8.95
C GLY A 96 -11.09 3.87 8.27
N ALA A 97 -10.00 3.49 7.60
CA ALA A 97 -9.71 2.07 7.38
C ALA A 97 -8.70 1.60 8.43
N ALA A 98 -9.15 1.47 9.67
CA ALA A 98 -8.45 0.64 10.64
C ALA A 98 -8.54 -0.80 10.12
N ARG A 99 -7.41 -1.35 9.66
CA ARG A 99 -7.22 -2.80 9.54
C ARG A 99 -6.72 -3.33 10.87
#